data_AF-A0A3E2UAS2-F1
#
_entry.id   AF-A0A3E2UAS2-F1
#
_cell.length_a   1.000
_cell.length_b   1.000
_cell.length_c   1.000
_cell.angle_alpha   90.00
_cell.angle_beta   90.00
_cell.angle_gamma   90.00
#
_symmetry.space_group_name_H-M   'P 1'
#
loop_
_entity.id
_entity.type
_entity.pdbx_description
1 polymer ?
#
loop_
_entity_poly.entity_id
_entity_poly.type
_entity_poly.pdbx_seq_one_letter_code
_entity_poly.pdbx_strand_id
1 'polypeptide(L)'
;MKMNKHYNELKASYLFVDIAHKVAAYQEAHPEKEIIRLGIGDVTQPLAKCVVDAMHDAVTEMGTKEGFHGYGPEQGYPFLKQAIQGYYAGRGTKLDEDEIFISDGAKSDLANVLGLFDVDNTVLVPDPVYPTYVDDNVTDGRKIIYGRTSQENGFLGMPDDSVKADIIYICSPNNPTGAAYTRDQLKAWVEYARKNNAIILYDAAYECFISDGELARSIFEIEGARECAIEICSFSKIAGFTGTRCGYTVVPKDLERDGMNINKLWLRRQTTKFNGVPYVVQRGAAAVFTESGMAEIQHNLDYYRKNAKVIADALDECGVWYCGGKNSPYIWLRCPGSMKSWEFFDWLLENCGVVGTPGVGFGECGEGYFRLTAFGDAEKTKEAAQRIKTAIKAL
;
A
#
# COMPACT_ATOMS: atom_id res chain seq x y z
N MET A 1 5.90 36.15 -9.06
CA MET A 1 5.72 34.83 -8.43
C MET A 1 6.04 33.76 -9.46
N LYS A 2 6.90 32.78 -9.16
CA LYS A 2 7.20 31.63 -10.03
C LYS A 2 6.43 30.42 -9.49
N MET A 3 5.61 29.77 -10.30
CA MET A 3 4.88 28.56 -9.92
C MET A 3 5.79 27.33 -10.03
N ASN A 4 5.51 26.27 -9.26
CA ASN A 4 6.13 24.96 -9.48
C ASN A 4 5.65 24.40 -10.83
N LYS A 5 6.54 24.38 -11.83
CA LYS A 5 6.21 23.95 -13.19
C LYS A 5 6.13 22.43 -13.33
N HIS A 6 6.69 21.68 -12.39
CA HIS A 6 6.70 20.21 -12.42
C HIS A 6 5.29 19.60 -12.31
N TYR A 7 4.31 20.34 -11.77
CA TYR A 7 2.90 19.93 -11.82
C TYR A 7 2.37 19.73 -13.25
N ASN A 8 2.97 20.38 -14.26
CA ASN A 8 2.59 20.18 -15.67
C ASN A 8 3.20 18.90 -16.28
N GLU A 9 4.14 18.25 -15.58
CA GLU A 9 4.79 17.01 -16.02
C GLU A 9 4.02 15.77 -15.57
N LEU A 10 3.08 15.92 -14.63
CA LEU A 10 2.12 14.88 -14.29
C LEU A 10 1.27 14.51 -15.52
N LYS A 11 1.07 13.22 -15.76
CA LYS A 11 0.15 12.77 -16.81
C LYS A 11 -1.26 13.29 -16.49
N ALA A 12 -1.92 13.90 -17.47
CA ALA A 12 -3.15 14.67 -17.29
C ALA A 12 -4.35 13.86 -16.72
N SER A 13 -4.28 12.53 -16.72
CA SER A 13 -5.30 11.66 -16.16
C SER A 13 -4.77 10.88 -14.95
N TYR A 14 -5.47 11.04 -13.84
CA TYR A 14 -5.39 10.13 -12.70
C TYR A 14 -6.19 8.87 -13.07
N LEU A 15 -5.52 7.72 -13.21
CA LEU A 15 -6.09 6.41 -13.59
C LEU A 15 -7.52 6.15 -13.07
N PHE A 16 -7.77 6.44 -11.80
CA PHE A 16 -9.07 6.19 -11.16
C PHE A 16 -10.18 7.17 -11.58
N VAL A 17 -9.84 8.39 -12.01
CA VAL A 17 -10.79 9.36 -12.57
C VAL A 17 -11.28 8.89 -13.94
N ASP A 18 -10.40 8.41 -14.82
CA ASP A 18 -10.81 7.88 -16.13
C ASP A 18 -11.71 6.65 -16.01
N ILE A 19 -11.38 5.75 -15.08
CA ILE A 19 -12.24 4.61 -14.75
C ILE A 19 -13.61 5.11 -14.31
N ALA A 20 -13.68 6.10 -13.40
CA ALA A 20 -14.94 6.63 -12.91
C ALA A 20 -15.78 7.26 -14.04
N HIS A 21 -15.16 8.02 -14.96
CA HIS A 21 -15.83 8.60 -16.11
C HIS A 21 -16.39 7.54 -17.07
N LYS A 22 -15.58 6.54 -17.44
CA LYS A 22 -16.02 5.45 -18.33
C LYS A 22 -17.16 4.64 -17.71
N VAL A 23 -17.08 4.33 -16.41
CA VAL A 23 -18.15 3.63 -15.70
C VAL A 23 -19.42 4.46 -15.63
N ALA A 24 -19.33 5.76 -15.35
CA ALA A 24 -20.48 6.65 -15.32
C ALA A 24 -21.18 6.73 -16.68
N ALA A 25 -20.42 6.91 -17.76
CA ALA A 25 -20.94 6.96 -19.13
C ALA A 25 -21.62 5.63 -19.52
N TYR A 26 -21.01 4.48 -19.18
CA TYR A 26 -21.62 3.17 -19.43
C TYR A 26 -22.92 2.98 -18.65
N GLN A 27 -22.94 3.36 -17.36
CA GLN A 27 -24.11 3.22 -16.51
C GLN A 27 -25.27 4.15 -16.92
N GLU A 28 -24.96 5.32 -17.50
CA GLU A 28 -25.95 6.22 -18.11
C GLU A 28 -26.54 5.62 -19.40
N ALA A 29 -25.70 5.03 -20.25
CA ALA A 29 -26.14 4.38 -21.49
C ALA A 29 -26.89 3.05 -21.26
N HIS A 30 -26.61 2.37 -20.14
CA HIS A 30 -27.14 1.05 -19.79
C HIS A 30 -27.68 0.99 -18.35
N PRO A 31 -28.74 1.75 -18.01
CA PRO A 31 -29.25 1.85 -16.64
C PRO A 31 -29.80 0.52 -16.09
N GLU A 32 -30.10 -0.44 -16.96
CA GLU A 32 -30.55 -1.79 -16.63
C GLU A 32 -29.41 -2.75 -16.27
N LYS A 33 -28.16 -2.41 -16.62
CA LYS A 33 -27.00 -3.27 -16.39
C LYS A 33 -26.46 -3.05 -14.98
N GLU A 34 -26.42 -4.13 -14.21
CA GLU A 34 -25.77 -4.13 -12.91
C GLU A 34 -24.24 -4.20 -13.05
N ILE A 35 -23.56 -3.23 -12.45
CA ILE A 35 -22.10 -3.13 -12.44
C ILE A 35 -21.54 -3.59 -11.08
N ILE A 36 -20.61 -4.55 -11.12
CA ILE A 36 -19.84 -4.98 -9.93
C ILE A 36 -18.44 -4.36 -9.98
N ARG A 37 -18.06 -3.68 -8.90
CA ARG A 37 -16.80 -2.92 -8.81
C ARG A 37 -15.75 -3.71 -8.03
N LEU A 38 -14.73 -4.18 -8.73
CA LEU A 38 -13.51 -4.81 -8.21
C LEU A 38 -12.27 -3.96 -8.56
N GLY A 39 -12.44 -2.64 -8.72
CA GLY A 39 -11.41 -1.70 -9.13
C GLY A 39 -10.66 -1.05 -7.96
N ILE A 40 -11.31 -0.09 -7.29
CA ILE A 40 -10.70 0.66 -6.17
C ILE A 40 -10.44 -0.30 -5.01
N GLY A 41 -9.22 -0.28 -4.48
CA GLY A 41 -8.81 -1.15 -3.38
C GLY A 41 -9.24 -0.65 -2.00
N ASP A 42 -10.46 -0.13 -1.84
CA ASP A 42 -10.98 0.34 -0.54
C ASP A 42 -11.65 -0.80 0.22
N VAL A 43 -11.45 -0.87 1.54
CA VAL A 43 -12.00 -1.95 2.37
C VAL A 43 -13.53 -1.83 2.48
N THR A 44 -14.22 -2.95 2.69
CA THR A 44 -15.70 -2.99 2.76
C THR A 44 -16.26 -3.49 4.09
N GLN A 45 -15.49 -4.25 4.86
CA GLN A 45 -15.84 -4.66 6.22
C GLN A 45 -15.81 -3.46 7.18
N PRO A 46 -16.75 -3.40 8.14
CA PRO A 46 -16.76 -2.36 9.16
C PRO A 46 -15.52 -2.44 10.06
N LEU A 47 -15.26 -1.35 10.79
CA LEU A 47 -14.25 -1.36 11.85
C LEU A 47 -14.57 -2.47 12.87
N ALA A 48 -13.52 -3.15 13.34
CA ALA A 48 -13.63 -4.15 14.39
C ALA A 48 -14.29 -3.56 15.64
N LYS A 49 -15.06 -4.38 16.37
CA LYS A 49 -15.82 -3.93 17.54
C LYS A 49 -14.89 -3.34 18.60
N CYS A 50 -13.74 -3.97 18.84
CA CYS A 50 -12.77 -3.45 19.81
C CYS A 50 -12.27 -2.04 19.46
N VAL A 51 -12.13 -1.72 18.16
CA VAL A 51 -11.72 -0.40 17.68
C VAL A 51 -12.82 0.60 17.92
N VAL A 52 -14.06 0.24 17.57
CA VAL A 52 -15.24 1.09 17.76
C VAL A 52 -15.44 1.41 19.25
N ASP A 53 -15.37 0.39 20.12
CA ASP A 53 -15.48 0.56 21.57
C ASP A 53 -14.37 1.49 22.09
N ALA A 54 -13.12 1.26 21.71
CA ALA A 54 -11.99 2.09 22.14
C ALA A 54 -12.09 3.55 21.67
N MET A 55 -12.63 3.79 20.47
CA MET A 55 -12.92 5.13 19.99
C MET A 55 -14.06 5.78 20.77
N HIS A 56 -15.14 5.06 21.06
CA HIS A 56 -16.26 5.56 21.88
C HIS A 56 -15.81 5.95 23.30
N ASP A 57 -15.00 5.10 23.93
CA ASP A 57 -14.45 5.37 25.25
C ASP A 57 -13.57 6.62 25.22
N ALA A 58 -12.72 6.77 24.20
CA ALA A 58 -11.87 7.95 24.04
C ALA A 58 -12.67 9.24 23.80
N VAL A 59 -13.76 9.18 23.03
CA VAL A 59 -14.68 10.32 22.86
C VAL A 59 -15.32 10.70 24.19
N THR A 60 -15.77 9.70 24.96
CA THR A 60 -16.39 9.90 26.27
C THR A 60 -15.40 10.53 27.25
N GLU A 61 -14.16 10.04 27.26
CA GLU A 61 -13.04 10.58 28.05
C GLU A 61 -12.80 12.06 27.73
N MET A 62 -12.71 12.40 26.44
CA MET A 62 -12.53 13.79 25.97
C MET A 62 -13.73 14.70 26.24
N GLY A 63 -14.89 14.14 26.57
CA GLY A 63 -16.09 14.90 26.94
C GLY A 63 -16.04 15.49 28.36
N THR A 64 -15.00 15.20 29.14
CA THR A 64 -14.81 15.69 30.51
C THR A 64 -13.64 16.67 30.59
N LYS A 65 -13.64 17.55 31.59
CA LYS A 65 -12.54 18.51 31.78
C LYS A 65 -11.23 17.80 32.12
N GLU A 66 -11.31 16.72 32.89
CA GLU A 66 -10.18 15.95 33.39
C GLU A 66 -9.59 15.02 32.32
N GLY A 67 -10.43 14.48 31.42
CA GLY A 67 -10.04 13.58 30.34
C GLY A 67 -9.86 14.25 28.98
N PHE A 68 -9.94 15.58 28.90
CA PHE A 68 -9.74 16.31 27.64
C PHE A 68 -8.27 16.28 27.21
N HIS A 69 -8.02 15.91 25.95
CA HIS A 69 -6.70 15.93 25.33
C HIS A 69 -6.66 16.98 24.22
N GLY A 70 -5.78 17.99 24.37
CA GLY A 70 -5.53 19.02 23.36
C GLY A 70 -4.55 18.56 22.27
N TYR A 71 -3.57 19.40 21.94
CA TYR A 71 -2.45 18.93 21.11
C TYR A 71 -1.67 17.84 21.86
N GLY A 72 -1.62 16.66 21.26
CA GLY A 72 -0.81 15.55 21.72
C GLY A 72 0.61 15.61 21.17
N PRO A 73 1.45 14.62 21.49
CA PRO A 73 2.75 14.45 20.85
C PRO A 73 2.57 14.25 19.33
N GLU A 74 3.24 15.05 18.51
CA GLU A 74 3.11 15.03 17.05
C GLU A 74 3.55 13.69 16.45
N GLN A 75 4.52 13.04 17.09
CA GLN A 75 5.02 11.71 16.76
C GLN A 75 4.09 10.56 17.22
N GLY A 76 3.01 10.86 17.94
CA GLY A 76 2.05 9.90 18.47
C GLY A 76 2.24 9.52 19.93
N TYR A 77 1.18 9.00 20.53
CA TYR A 77 1.13 8.67 21.96
C TYR A 77 1.90 7.37 22.27
N PRO A 78 2.57 7.28 23.44
CA PRO A 78 3.33 6.09 23.84
C PRO A 78 2.52 4.79 23.79
N PHE A 79 1.24 4.80 24.18
CA PHE A 79 0.42 3.58 24.20
C PHE A 79 0.28 2.92 22.82
N LEU A 80 0.19 3.72 21.74
CA LEU A 80 0.07 3.21 20.38
C LEU A 80 1.42 2.71 19.88
N LYS A 81 2.48 3.47 20.17
CA LYS A 81 3.86 3.09 19.81
C LYS A 81 4.27 1.77 20.47
N GLN A 82 3.94 1.59 21.74
CA GLN A 82 4.20 0.35 22.49
C GLN A 82 3.40 -0.84 21.95
N ALA A 83 2.14 -0.61 21.54
CA ALA A 83 1.33 -1.63 20.87
C ALA A 83 1.97 -2.07 19.54
N ILE A 84 2.49 -1.12 18.76
CA ILE A 84 3.26 -1.40 17.53
C ILE A 84 4.56 -2.14 17.86
N GLN A 85 5.32 -1.74 18.89
CA GLN A 85 6.52 -2.48 19.32
C GLN A 85 6.20 -3.94 19.63
N GLY A 86 5.12 -4.21 20.38
CA GLY A 86 4.66 -5.57 20.67
C GLY A 86 4.32 -6.36 19.42
N TYR A 87 3.66 -5.73 18.46
CA TYR A 87 3.32 -6.35 17.17
C TYR A 87 4.56 -6.75 16.34
N TYR A 88 5.61 -5.93 16.35
CA TYR A 88 6.88 -6.26 15.69
C TYR A 88 7.69 -7.31 16.46
N ALA A 89 7.69 -7.22 17.80
CA ALA A 89 8.37 -8.20 18.65
C ALA A 89 7.81 -9.62 18.48
N GLY A 90 6.51 -9.75 18.19
CA GLY A 90 5.86 -11.04 17.88
C GLY A 90 6.45 -11.78 16.67
N ARG A 91 7.22 -11.10 15.81
CA ARG A 91 7.98 -11.68 14.70
C ARG A 91 9.50 -11.50 14.84
N GLY A 92 9.98 -11.31 16.07
CA GLY A 92 11.41 -11.19 16.37
C GLY A 92 12.05 -9.86 15.96
N THR A 93 11.27 -8.86 15.53
CA THR A 93 11.80 -7.54 15.18
C THR A 93 11.69 -6.60 16.37
N LYS A 94 12.83 -6.07 16.83
CA LYS A 94 12.87 -5.09 17.93
C LYS A 94 12.91 -3.67 17.37
N LEU A 95 12.00 -2.84 17.84
CA LEU A 95 11.95 -1.40 17.56
C LEU A 95 12.03 -0.63 18.88
N ASP A 96 12.64 0.56 18.86
CA ASP A 96 12.55 1.50 19.96
C ASP A 96 11.34 2.45 19.80
N GLU A 97 10.80 2.97 20.90
CA GLU A 97 9.59 3.81 20.88
C GLU A 97 9.78 5.12 20.08
N ASP A 98 11.00 5.66 20.11
CA ASP A 98 11.42 6.86 19.38
C ASP A 98 11.76 6.61 17.90
N GLU A 99 11.68 5.36 17.44
CA GLU A 99 11.78 4.99 16.02
C GLU A 99 10.41 5.01 15.32
N ILE A 100 9.32 4.98 16.07
CA ILE A 100 7.95 4.90 15.56
C ILE A 100 7.33 6.30 15.52
N PHE A 101 6.82 6.70 14.37
CA PHE A 101 6.14 7.98 14.16
C PHE A 101 4.74 7.73 13.63
N ILE A 102 3.71 8.09 14.41
CA ILE A 102 2.31 7.94 14.01
C ILE A 102 1.93 9.05 13.02
N SER A 103 1.18 8.69 11.98
CA SER A 103 0.81 9.59 10.88
C SER A 103 -0.64 9.42 10.44
N ASP A 104 -1.13 10.32 9.60
CA ASP A 104 -2.45 10.26 8.97
C ASP A 104 -2.54 9.25 7.81
N GLY A 105 -1.47 8.46 7.57
CA GLY A 105 -1.44 7.32 6.66
C GLY A 105 -0.26 7.34 5.69
N ALA A 106 0.08 6.17 5.16
CA ALA A 106 1.25 5.94 4.31
C ALA A 106 1.38 6.91 3.11
N LYS A 107 0.26 7.29 2.46
CA LYS A 107 0.28 8.22 1.33
C LYS A 107 0.93 9.56 1.71
N SER A 108 0.53 10.13 2.86
CA SER A 108 1.10 11.37 3.35
C SER A 108 2.57 11.18 3.71
N ASP A 109 2.93 10.10 4.40
CA ASP A 109 4.32 9.85 4.82
C ASP A 109 5.27 9.68 3.63
N LEU A 110 4.87 8.92 2.60
CA LEU A 110 5.65 8.69 1.38
C LEU A 110 5.99 10.00 0.65
N ALA A 111 5.02 10.91 0.53
CA ALA A 111 5.26 12.23 -0.07
C ALA A 111 6.16 13.09 0.82
N ASN A 112 5.94 13.05 2.13
CA ASN A 112 6.57 13.98 3.05
C ASN A 112 7.98 13.61 3.46
N VAL A 113 8.33 12.31 3.47
CA VAL A 113 9.68 11.84 3.76
C VAL A 113 10.68 12.29 2.70
N LEU A 114 10.23 12.50 1.45
CA LEU A 114 11.04 13.06 0.38
C LEU A 114 11.58 14.47 0.68
N GLY A 115 10.85 15.24 1.50
CA GLY A 115 11.29 16.57 1.94
C GLY A 115 12.51 16.56 2.86
N LEU A 116 13.01 15.39 3.27
CA LEU A 116 14.27 15.24 3.99
C LEU A 116 15.49 15.16 3.07
N PHE A 117 15.29 14.85 1.79
CA PHE A 117 16.36 14.57 0.83
C PHE A 117 16.49 15.71 -0.18
N ASP A 118 17.71 15.97 -0.67
CA ASP A 118 17.93 16.98 -1.72
C ASP A 118 17.31 16.53 -3.05
N VAL A 119 16.78 17.45 -3.85
CA VAL A 119 16.14 17.18 -5.15
C VAL A 119 17.09 16.49 -6.16
N ASP A 120 18.40 16.68 -6.01
CA ASP A 120 19.40 16.10 -6.91
C ASP A 120 19.55 14.56 -6.77
N ASN A 121 18.92 13.95 -5.75
CA ASN A 121 18.88 12.50 -5.59
C ASN A 121 18.10 11.81 -6.73
N THR A 122 18.67 10.72 -7.25
CA THR A 122 18.03 9.85 -8.24
C THR A 122 17.21 8.78 -7.53
N VAL A 123 15.96 8.61 -7.96
CA VAL A 123 15.01 7.69 -7.35
C VAL A 123 14.78 6.47 -8.23
N LEU A 124 14.87 5.27 -7.66
CA LEU A 124 14.48 4.01 -8.28
C LEU A 124 13.07 3.62 -7.85
N VAL A 125 12.16 3.51 -8.82
CA VAL A 125 10.76 3.12 -8.61
C VAL A 125 10.47 1.82 -9.36
N PRO A 126 9.85 0.80 -8.75
CA PRO A 126 9.44 -0.41 -9.46
C PRO A 126 8.41 -0.09 -10.55
N ASP A 127 8.40 -0.85 -11.64
CA ASP A 127 7.37 -0.78 -12.68
C ASP A 127 6.82 -2.19 -12.95
N PRO A 128 5.53 -2.47 -12.70
CA PRO A 128 4.47 -1.54 -12.28
C PRO A 128 4.42 -1.31 -10.76
N VAL A 129 3.90 -0.16 -10.33
CA VAL A 129 3.73 0.16 -8.91
C VAL A 129 2.66 1.23 -8.66
N TYR A 130 2.34 1.46 -7.39
CA TYR A 130 1.45 2.53 -6.95
C TYR A 130 1.89 3.91 -7.49
N PRO A 131 1.05 4.60 -8.28
CA PRO A 131 1.45 5.80 -9.03
C PRO A 131 1.95 6.97 -8.18
N THR A 132 1.52 7.05 -6.91
CA THR A 132 1.93 8.15 -6.01
C THR A 132 3.45 8.23 -5.84
N TYR A 133 4.18 7.11 -5.89
CA TYR A 133 5.64 7.14 -5.79
C TYR A 133 6.25 7.93 -6.96
N VAL A 134 5.68 7.81 -8.15
CA VAL A 134 6.12 8.55 -9.34
C VAL A 134 5.66 10.00 -9.25
N ASP A 135 4.36 10.22 -8.99
CA ASP A 135 3.77 11.57 -8.98
C ASP A 135 4.46 12.50 -7.99
N ASP A 136 4.73 12.04 -6.76
CA ASP A 136 5.39 12.84 -5.73
C ASP A 136 6.80 13.26 -6.19
N ASN A 137 7.58 12.32 -6.72
CA ASN A 137 8.94 12.59 -7.20
C ASN A 137 8.97 13.47 -8.46
N VAL A 138 7.99 13.34 -9.35
CA VAL A 138 7.81 14.25 -10.49
C VAL A 138 7.54 15.66 -9.99
N THR A 139 6.58 15.84 -9.06
CA THR A 139 6.26 17.18 -8.56
C THR A 139 7.38 17.84 -7.76
N ASP A 140 8.28 17.05 -7.18
CA ASP A 140 9.50 17.51 -6.53
C ASP A 140 10.63 17.85 -7.51
N GLY A 141 10.52 17.46 -8.79
CA GLY A 141 11.52 17.72 -9.83
C GLY A 141 12.69 16.72 -9.84
N ARG A 142 12.50 15.52 -9.28
CA ARG A 142 13.55 14.50 -9.11
C ARG A 142 13.73 13.66 -10.38
N LYS A 143 14.94 13.14 -10.57
CA LYS A 143 15.22 12.14 -11.59
C LYS A 143 14.70 10.77 -11.16
N ILE A 144 13.91 10.12 -12.01
CA ILE A 144 13.34 8.79 -11.77
C ILE A 144 13.96 7.75 -12.72
N ILE A 145 14.37 6.61 -12.18
CA ILE A 145 14.72 5.38 -12.88
C ILE A 145 13.63 4.35 -12.59
N TYR A 146 13.17 3.66 -13.63
CA TYR A 146 12.16 2.61 -13.49
C TYR A 146 12.82 1.23 -13.42
N GLY A 147 12.65 0.54 -12.29
CA GLY A 147 13.00 -0.86 -12.11
C GLY A 147 11.95 -1.75 -12.78
N ARG A 148 12.14 -1.99 -14.07
CA ARG A 148 11.18 -2.74 -14.90
C ARG A 148 11.10 -4.21 -14.45
N THR A 149 9.88 -4.68 -14.26
CA THR A 149 9.59 -6.06 -13.85
C THR A 149 8.61 -6.72 -14.81
N SER A 150 8.44 -8.04 -14.70
CA SER A 150 7.63 -8.80 -15.65
C SER A 150 7.12 -10.09 -15.04
N GLN A 151 6.30 -10.82 -15.80
CA GLN A 151 5.83 -12.15 -15.40
C GLN A 151 7.00 -13.12 -15.15
N GLU A 152 8.11 -13.03 -15.91
CA GLU A 152 9.27 -13.92 -15.80
C GLU A 152 9.98 -13.82 -14.45
N ASN A 153 10.01 -12.63 -13.83
CA ASN A 153 10.57 -12.43 -12.48
C ASN A 153 9.48 -12.32 -11.40
N GLY A 154 8.23 -12.69 -11.72
CA GLY A 154 7.11 -12.63 -10.78
C GLY A 154 6.75 -11.22 -10.32
N PHE A 155 7.13 -10.20 -11.10
CA PHE A 155 7.00 -8.78 -10.76
C PHE A 155 7.80 -8.35 -9.52
N LEU A 156 8.88 -9.06 -9.20
CA LEU A 156 9.81 -8.75 -8.11
C LEU A 156 11.18 -8.43 -8.70
N GLY A 157 11.48 -7.15 -8.86
CA GLY A 157 12.78 -6.68 -9.32
C GLY A 157 13.90 -7.03 -8.35
N MET A 158 15.06 -7.38 -8.86
CA MET A 158 16.29 -7.56 -8.06
C MET A 158 17.24 -6.38 -8.31
N PRO A 159 18.13 -6.05 -7.36
CA PRO A 159 19.07 -4.95 -7.53
C PRO A 159 19.98 -5.18 -8.75
N ASP A 160 20.21 -4.12 -9.52
CA ASP A 160 21.14 -4.07 -10.65
C ASP A 160 22.32 -3.14 -10.31
N ASP A 161 23.52 -3.72 -10.16
CA ASP A 161 24.73 -2.98 -9.79
C ASP A 161 25.15 -1.90 -10.80
N SER A 162 24.66 -1.99 -12.05
CA SER A 162 24.91 -1.00 -13.11
C SER A 162 24.00 0.23 -12.99
N VAL A 163 22.89 0.12 -12.28
CA VAL A 163 21.99 1.22 -11.94
C VAL A 163 22.51 1.89 -10.67
N LYS A 164 22.47 3.23 -10.62
CA LYS A 164 22.78 4.01 -9.41
C LYS A 164 21.55 4.83 -9.04
N ALA A 165 21.09 4.63 -7.81
CA ALA A 165 19.95 5.33 -7.23
C ALA A 165 20.25 5.60 -5.75
N ASP A 166 19.82 6.76 -5.28
CA ASP A 166 20.04 7.24 -3.91
C ASP A 166 18.82 6.93 -3.03
N ILE A 167 17.63 6.88 -3.62
CA ILE A 167 16.36 6.51 -2.96
C ILE A 167 15.74 5.35 -3.74
N ILE A 168 15.35 4.27 -3.05
CA ILE A 168 14.79 3.05 -3.64
C ILE A 168 13.41 2.80 -3.04
N TYR A 169 12.37 2.77 -3.87
CA TYR A 169 11.05 2.33 -3.44
C TYR A 169 10.93 0.81 -3.52
N ILE A 170 10.45 0.19 -2.45
CA ILE A 170 10.03 -1.22 -2.45
C ILE A 170 8.63 -1.26 -1.83
N CYS A 171 7.66 -1.82 -2.55
CA CYS A 171 6.31 -2.06 -2.03
C CYS A 171 6.11 -3.57 -1.93
N SER A 172 5.90 -4.09 -0.73
CA SER A 172 5.85 -5.53 -0.47
C SER A 172 4.93 -5.83 0.73
N PRO A 173 3.77 -6.46 0.51
CA PRO A 173 3.21 -6.88 -0.78
C PRO A 173 2.91 -5.70 -1.73
N ASN A 174 3.23 -5.89 -3.00
CA ASN A 174 3.15 -4.88 -4.05
C ASN A 174 1.70 -4.54 -4.42
N ASN A 175 1.44 -3.25 -4.61
CA ASN A 175 0.31 -2.75 -5.38
C ASN A 175 0.85 -2.25 -6.72
N PRO A 176 0.45 -2.82 -7.87
CA PRO A 176 -0.78 -3.61 -8.09
C PRO A 176 -0.63 -5.13 -8.07
N THR A 177 0.57 -5.68 -8.10
CA THR A 177 0.78 -7.08 -8.53
C THR A 177 0.42 -8.11 -7.45
N GLY A 178 0.44 -7.69 -6.19
CA GLY A 178 0.29 -8.58 -5.04
C GLY A 178 1.48 -9.50 -4.78
N ALA A 179 2.57 -9.36 -5.55
CA ALA A 179 3.83 -10.04 -5.29
C ALA A 179 4.50 -9.50 -4.00
N ALA A 180 5.26 -10.34 -3.31
CA ALA A 180 5.94 -9.95 -2.08
C ALA A 180 7.32 -10.60 -2.02
N TYR A 181 8.29 -9.88 -1.47
CA TYR A 181 9.66 -10.35 -1.39
C TYR A 181 9.86 -11.37 -0.26
N THR A 182 10.67 -12.38 -0.55
CA THR A 182 11.27 -13.25 0.46
C THR A 182 12.34 -12.51 1.26
N ARG A 183 12.71 -13.04 2.42
CA ARG A 183 13.82 -12.49 3.21
C ARG A 183 15.14 -12.47 2.43
N ASP A 184 15.43 -13.51 1.66
CA ASP A 184 16.66 -13.59 0.86
C ASP A 184 16.70 -12.54 -0.25
N GLN A 185 15.58 -12.26 -0.90
CA GLN A 185 15.53 -11.19 -1.90
C GLN A 185 15.69 -9.80 -1.26
N LEU A 186 15.07 -9.56 -0.09
CA LEU A 186 15.28 -8.30 0.63
C LEU A 186 16.70 -8.14 1.15
N LYS A 187 17.37 -9.24 1.52
CA LYS A 187 18.79 -9.23 1.87
C LYS A 187 19.65 -8.69 0.73
N ALA A 188 19.42 -9.12 -0.51
CA ALA A 188 20.13 -8.59 -1.67
C ALA A 188 19.90 -7.07 -1.85
N TRP A 189 18.67 -6.59 -1.64
CA TRP A 189 18.35 -5.16 -1.69
C TRP A 189 19.03 -4.35 -0.58
N VAL A 190 19.06 -4.86 0.65
CA VAL A 190 19.75 -4.24 1.78
C VAL A 190 21.26 -4.17 1.54
N GLU A 191 21.87 -5.25 1.04
CA GLU A 191 23.28 -5.28 0.66
C GLU A 191 23.59 -4.26 -0.43
N TYR A 192 22.76 -4.17 -1.47
CA TYR A 192 22.88 -3.16 -2.51
C TYR A 192 22.76 -1.73 -1.95
N ALA A 193 21.76 -1.45 -1.11
CA ALA A 193 21.54 -0.11 -0.57
C ALA A 193 22.71 0.35 0.30
N ARG A 194 23.23 -0.52 1.17
CA ARG A 194 24.42 -0.23 1.99
C ARG A 194 25.65 0.00 1.14
N LYS A 195 25.90 -0.85 0.13
CA LYS A 195 27.04 -0.72 -0.80
C LYS A 195 27.01 0.60 -1.58
N ASN A 196 25.82 1.10 -1.91
CA ASN A 196 25.64 2.29 -2.74
C ASN A 196 25.27 3.55 -1.94
N ASN A 197 25.30 3.50 -0.60
CA ASN A 197 24.86 4.59 0.28
C ASN A 197 23.39 5.04 0.05
N ALA A 198 22.56 4.17 -0.51
CA ALA A 198 21.16 4.46 -0.82
C ALA A 198 20.26 4.28 0.40
N ILE A 199 19.04 4.83 0.33
CA ILE A 199 17.97 4.63 1.31
C ILE A 199 16.81 3.90 0.63
N ILE A 200 16.34 2.83 1.27
CA ILE A 200 15.13 2.10 0.90
C ILE A 200 13.94 2.75 1.61
N LEU A 201 12.93 3.15 0.83
CA LEU A 201 11.59 3.45 1.32
C LEU A 201 10.74 2.19 1.11
N TYR A 202 10.55 1.43 2.19
CA TYR A 202 9.83 0.16 2.19
C TYR A 202 8.38 0.38 2.59
N ASP A 203 7.46 0.32 1.63
CA ASP A 203 6.02 0.38 1.86
C ASP A 203 5.48 -1.02 2.19
N ALA A 204 5.15 -1.21 3.47
CA ALA A 204 4.61 -2.44 4.04
C ALA A 204 3.09 -2.34 4.31
N ALA A 205 2.36 -1.45 3.63
CA ALA A 205 0.94 -1.22 3.90
C ALA A 205 0.04 -2.48 3.81
N TYR A 206 0.48 -3.50 3.07
CA TYR A 206 -0.26 -4.75 2.87
C TYR A 206 0.32 -5.95 3.64
N GLU A 207 1.33 -5.75 4.50
CA GLU A 207 2.04 -6.86 5.18
C GLU A 207 1.12 -7.79 5.97
N CYS A 208 0.02 -7.26 6.52
CA CYS A 208 -0.98 -8.02 7.27
C CYS A 208 -1.66 -9.14 6.44
N PHE A 209 -1.60 -9.08 5.11
CA PHE A 209 -2.13 -10.12 4.23
C PHE A 209 -1.18 -11.30 4.06
N ILE A 210 0.12 -11.14 4.38
CA ILE A 210 1.11 -12.22 4.27
C ILE A 210 0.73 -13.38 5.19
N SER A 211 0.65 -14.57 4.60
CA SER A 211 0.39 -15.85 5.29
C SER A 211 1.51 -16.87 5.06
N ASP A 212 2.36 -16.61 4.07
CA ASP A 212 3.49 -17.46 3.72
C ASP A 212 4.69 -17.18 4.63
N GLY A 213 5.25 -18.23 5.22
CA GLY A 213 6.34 -18.12 6.21
C GLY A 213 7.66 -17.63 5.63
N GLU A 214 7.89 -17.81 4.32
CA GLU A 214 9.15 -17.40 3.65
C GLU A 214 9.20 -15.90 3.34
N LEU A 215 8.03 -15.25 3.29
CA LEU A 215 7.90 -13.84 2.94
C LEU A 215 8.17 -12.95 4.16
N ALA A 216 8.83 -11.82 3.92
CA ALA A 216 9.09 -10.83 4.95
C ALA A 216 7.86 -9.93 5.15
N ARG A 217 7.51 -9.67 6.40
CA ARG A 217 6.45 -8.71 6.79
C ARG A 217 7.02 -7.34 7.12
N SER A 218 8.30 -7.27 7.48
CA SER A 218 9.06 -6.04 7.69
C SER A 218 10.44 -6.14 7.04
N ILE A 219 10.93 -5.03 6.51
CA ILE A 219 12.34 -4.91 6.06
C ILE A 219 13.32 -5.07 7.24
N PHE A 220 12.88 -4.79 8.46
CA PHE A 220 13.70 -4.92 9.67
C PHE A 220 13.83 -6.36 10.20
N GLU A 221 13.22 -7.33 9.51
CA GLU A 221 13.59 -8.74 9.66
C GLU A 221 14.99 -9.04 9.07
N ILE A 222 15.53 -8.11 8.26
CA ILE A 222 16.79 -8.28 7.54
C ILE A 222 17.93 -7.56 8.27
N GLU A 223 19.00 -8.30 8.53
CA GLU A 223 20.21 -7.74 9.13
C GLU A 223 20.79 -6.61 8.27
N GLY A 224 21.16 -5.50 8.91
CA GLY A 224 21.70 -4.30 8.23
C GLY A 224 20.65 -3.36 7.66
N ALA A 225 19.36 -3.74 7.59
CA ALA A 225 18.30 -2.87 7.07
C ALA A 225 18.17 -1.55 7.85
N ARG A 226 18.46 -1.58 9.15
CA ARG A 226 18.39 -0.41 10.04
C ARG A 226 19.32 0.74 9.62
N GLU A 227 20.37 0.45 8.85
CA GLU A 227 21.35 1.43 8.36
C GLU A 227 20.97 2.04 7.00
N CYS A 228 19.93 1.52 6.35
CA CYS A 228 19.58 1.89 4.98
C CYS A 228 18.08 1.87 4.65
N ALA A 229 17.17 1.68 5.61
CA ALA A 229 15.74 1.59 5.32
C ALA A 229 14.88 2.44 6.25
N ILE A 230 13.80 2.98 5.66
CA ILE A 230 12.64 3.54 6.34
C ILE A 230 11.46 2.66 5.97
N GLU A 231 10.70 2.19 6.95
CA GLU A 231 9.48 1.41 6.71
C GLU A 231 8.25 2.30 6.90
N ILE A 232 7.34 2.28 5.93
CA ILE A 232 6.08 3.01 5.96
C ILE A 232 4.92 2.01 6.00
N CYS A 233 4.02 2.19 6.96
CA CYS A 233 2.89 1.31 7.21
C CYS A 233 1.57 2.08 7.27
N SER A 234 0.46 1.33 7.21
CA SER A 234 -0.88 1.91 7.24
C SER A 234 -1.87 1.04 8.01
N PHE A 235 -2.73 1.68 8.82
CA PHE A 235 -3.90 1.01 9.40
C PHE A 235 -5.05 0.84 8.39
N SER A 236 -4.95 1.47 7.21
CA SER A 236 -6.01 1.45 6.21
C SER A 236 -6.34 0.04 5.73
N LYS A 237 -5.34 -0.86 5.64
CA LYS A 237 -5.53 -2.21 5.08
C LYS A 237 -5.63 -3.31 6.14
N ILE A 238 -4.93 -3.14 7.26
CA ILE A 238 -5.05 -4.06 8.40
C ILE A 238 -6.35 -3.85 9.18
N ALA A 239 -6.76 -2.61 9.45
CA ALA A 239 -7.86 -2.30 10.36
C ALA A 239 -9.03 -1.54 9.70
N GLY A 240 -8.95 -1.28 8.39
CA GLY A 240 -9.99 -0.57 7.65
C GLY A 240 -10.01 0.96 7.86
N PHE A 241 -8.90 1.56 8.29
CA PHE A 241 -8.80 3.00 8.57
C PHE A 241 -8.63 3.82 7.27
N THR A 242 -9.29 3.46 6.17
CA THR A 242 -9.18 4.17 4.89
C THR A 242 -9.76 5.57 5.00
N GLY A 243 -10.92 5.70 5.66
CA GLY A 243 -11.53 6.99 6.04
C GLY A 243 -11.10 7.54 7.40
N THR A 244 -10.73 6.68 8.35
CA THR A 244 -10.34 7.08 9.72
C THR A 244 -8.98 7.78 9.79
N ARG A 245 -8.08 7.47 8.84
CA ARG A 245 -6.74 8.06 8.69
C ARG A 245 -5.80 7.79 9.86
N CYS A 246 -5.06 6.67 9.78
CA CYS A 246 -3.94 6.39 10.66
C CYS A 246 -2.90 5.53 9.92
N GLY A 247 -1.64 5.81 10.14
CA GLY A 247 -0.48 5.06 9.68
C GLY A 247 0.67 5.25 10.65
N TYR A 248 1.82 4.70 10.28
CA TYR A 248 3.04 4.96 11.01
C TYR A 248 4.24 4.74 10.10
N THR A 249 5.32 5.46 10.40
CA THR A 249 6.64 5.26 9.81
C THR A 249 7.57 4.76 10.90
N VAL A 250 8.44 3.81 10.57
CA VAL A 250 9.55 3.35 11.41
C VAL A 250 10.84 3.89 10.81
N VAL A 251 11.49 4.81 11.52
CA VAL A 251 12.77 5.42 11.13
C VAL A 251 13.83 5.03 12.16
N PRO A 252 14.75 4.11 11.83
CA PRO A 252 15.78 3.68 12.77
C PRO A 252 16.71 4.83 13.19
N LYS A 253 17.18 4.79 14.44
CA LYS A 253 18.21 5.73 14.91
C LYS A 253 19.58 5.49 14.28
N ASP A 254 19.79 4.28 13.75
CA ASP A 254 21.03 3.88 13.07
C ASP A 254 21.13 4.45 11.64
N LEU A 255 20.06 5.09 11.14
CA LEU A 255 20.01 5.65 9.79
C LEU A 255 20.62 7.06 9.75
N GLU A 256 21.86 7.14 9.27
CA GLU A 256 22.61 8.37 9.10
C GLU A 256 23.11 8.54 7.65
N ARG A 257 23.04 9.77 7.12
CA ARG A 257 23.64 10.15 5.84
C ARG A 257 24.28 11.53 5.98
N ASP A 258 25.50 11.69 5.50
CA ASP A 258 26.24 12.96 5.51
C ASP A 258 26.29 13.66 6.89
N GLY A 259 26.47 12.89 7.97
CA GLY A 259 26.49 13.41 9.35
C GLY A 259 25.11 13.83 9.89
N MET A 260 24.03 13.58 9.13
CA MET A 260 22.66 13.87 9.51
C MET A 260 21.90 12.60 9.85
N ASN A 261 21.33 12.58 11.05
CA ASN A 261 20.51 11.46 11.51
C ASN A 261 19.06 11.60 11.01
N ILE A 262 18.62 10.66 10.18
CA ILE A 262 17.34 10.74 9.48
C ILE A 262 16.15 10.67 10.45
N ASN A 263 16.25 9.89 11.54
CA ASN A 263 15.23 9.87 12.60
C ASN A 263 15.01 11.26 13.22
N LYS A 264 16.09 11.97 13.56
CA LYS A 264 16.00 13.34 14.11
C LYS A 264 15.44 14.33 13.10
N LEU A 265 15.79 14.20 11.81
CA LEU A 265 15.23 15.05 10.75
C LEU A 265 13.73 14.79 10.57
N TRP A 266 13.30 13.53 10.63
CA TRP A 266 11.90 13.17 10.53
C TRP A 266 11.10 13.69 11.73
N LEU A 267 11.62 13.57 12.95
CA LEU A 267 11.04 14.20 14.14
C LEU A 267 10.91 15.72 13.97
N ARG A 268 11.95 16.37 13.46
CA ARG A 268 11.92 17.82 13.21
C ARG A 268 10.85 18.18 12.17
N ARG A 269 10.69 17.38 11.12
CA ARG A 269 9.61 17.55 10.13
C ARG A 269 8.26 17.41 10.81
N GLN A 270 8.03 16.35 11.58
CA GLN A 270 6.73 16.09 12.24
C GLN A 270 6.33 17.27 13.13
N THR A 271 7.21 17.66 14.03
CA THR A 271 6.99 18.80 14.96
C THR A 271 6.91 20.19 14.30
N THR A 272 7.14 20.29 12.98
CA THR A 272 7.06 21.55 12.23
C THR A 272 5.86 21.59 11.29
N LYS A 273 5.50 20.45 10.67
CA LYS A 273 4.54 20.37 9.56
C LYS A 273 3.34 19.49 9.86
N PHE A 274 3.24 18.89 11.06
CA PHE A 274 2.17 17.98 11.44
C PHE A 274 1.77 18.19 12.90
N ASN A 275 0.46 18.19 13.20
CA ASN A 275 -0.06 18.40 14.56
C ASN A 275 -0.47 17.09 15.25
N GLY A 276 -0.04 15.95 14.72
CA GLY A 276 -0.37 14.63 15.26
C GLY A 276 -1.73 14.08 14.80
N VAL A 277 -1.87 12.76 14.90
CA VAL A 277 -3.15 12.06 14.69
C VAL A 277 -4.06 12.27 15.90
N PRO A 278 -5.38 12.47 15.73
CA PRO A 278 -6.29 12.67 16.86
C PRO A 278 -6.23 11.55 17.91
N TYR A 279 -6.32 11.92 19.18
CA TYR A 279 -6.28 10.99 20.32
C TYR A 279 -7.26 9.82 20.17
N VAL A 280 -8.51 10.11 19.80
CA VAL A 280 -9.56 9.11 19.58
C VAL A 280 -9.15 8.06 18.54
N VAL A 281 -8.56 8.51 17.43
CA VAL A 281 -8.10 7.62 16.36
C VAL A 281 -6.94 6.77 16.83
N GLN A 282 -6.00 7.33 17.58
CA GLN A 282 -4.87 6.58 18.13
C GLN A 282 -5.32 5.53 19.15
N ARG A 283 -6.31 5.83 20.01
CA ARG A 283 -6.90 4.86 20.95
C ARG A 283 -7.51 3.66 20.23
N GLY A 284 -8.29 3.92 19.17
CA GLY A 284 -8.80 2.85 18.31
C GLY A 284 -7.68 2.07 17.58
N ALA A 285 -6.65 2.77 17.08
CA ALA A 285 -5.50 2.13 16.44
C ALA A 285 -4.70 1.24 17.41
N ALA A 286 -4.64 1.58 18.69
CA ALA A 286 -3.96 0.76 19.69
C ALA A 286 -4.76 -0.52 20.01
N ALA A 287 -6.10 -0.43 19.99
CA ALA A 287 -6.98 -1.57 20.21
C ALA A 287 -6.81 -2.67 19.14
N VAL A 288 -6.37 -2.32 17.93
CA VAL A 288 -6.02 -3.24 16.83
C VAL A 288 -5.06 -4.32 17.30
N PHE A 289 -4.02 -3.94 18.07
CA PHE A 289 -2.93 -4.86 18.45
C PHE A 289 -3.14 -5.56 19.78
N THR A 290 -4.33 -5.44 20.38
CA THR A 290 -4.72 -6.31 21.50
C THR A 290 -4.99 -7.72 20.97
N GLU A 291 -4.97 -8.73 21.84
CA GLU A 291 -5.26 -10.12 21.44
C GLU A 291 -6.65 -10.26 20.78
N SER A 292 -7.68 -9.68 21.40
CA SER A 292 -9.04 -9.67 20.84
C SER A 292 -9.14 -8.84 19.56
N GLY A 293 -8.44 -7.70 19.50
CA GLY A 293 -8.42 -6.87 18.29
C GLY A 293 -7.79 -7.57 17.10
N MET A 294 -6.64 -8.22 17.30
CA MET A 294 -6.00 -9.00 16.25
C MET A 294 -6.88 -10.17 15.80
N ALA A 295 -7.63 -10.81 16.69
CA ALA A 295 -8.58 -11.87 16.32
C ALA A 295 -9.73 -11.34 15.44
N GLU A 296 -10.36 -10.23 15.80
CA GLU A 296 -11.42 -9.60 15.00
C GLU A 296 -10.90 -9.09 13.65
N ILE A 297 -9.72 -8.50 13.62
CA ILE A 297 -9.06 -8.07 12.39
C ILE A 297 -8.73 -9.26 11.49
N GLN A 298 -8.23 -10.35 12.07
CA GLN A 298 -7.89 -11.53 11.31
C GLN A 298 -9.13 -12.13 10.63
N HIS A 299 -10.28 -12.10 11.30
CA HIS A 299 -11.56 -12.47 10.71
C HIS A 299 -11.88 -11.64 9.45
N ASN A 300 -11.70 -10.32 9.51
CA ASN A 300 -11.92 -9.43 8.37
C ASN A 300 -10.90 -9.67 7.23
N LEU A 301 -9.62 -9.87 7.56
CA LEU A 301 -8.60 -10.19 6.57
C LEU A 301 -8.89 -11.53 5.87
N ASP A 302 -9.34 -12.54 6.62
CA ASP A 302 -9.69 -13.85 6.07
C ASP A 302 -10.93 -13.81 5.17
N TYR A 303 -11.88 -12.90 5.45
CA TYR A 303 -12.99 -12.63 4.53
C TYR A 303 -12.47 -12.20 3.16
N TYR A 304 -11.52 -11.26 3.11
CA TYR A 304 -10.92 -10.82 1.85
C TYR A 304 -10.03 -11.90 1.21
N ARG A 305 -9.30 -12.70 1.99
CA ARG A 305 -8.53 -13.84 1.42
C ARG A 305 -9.44 -14.85 0.75
N LYS A 306 -10.64 -15.12 1.30
CA LYS A 306 -11.64 -15.98 0.66
C LYS A 306 -12.15 -15.37 -0.64
N ASN A 307 -12.41 -14.06 -0.67
CA ASN A 307 -12.77 -13.35 -1.90
C ASN A 307 -11.67 -13.46 -2.97
N ALA A 308 -10.41 -13.27 -2.57
CA ALA A 308 -9.28 -13.40 -3.47
C ALA A 308 -9.17 -14.82 -4.05
N LYS A 309 -9.37 -15.84 -3.20
CA LYS A 309 -9.41 -17.25 -3.62
C LYS A 309 -10.52 -17.52 -4.65
N VAL A 310 -11.72 -16.97 -4.46
CA VAL A 310 -12.83 -17.14 -5.42
C VAL A 310 -12.48 -16.57 -6.80
N ILE A 311 -11.84 -15.40 -6.84
CA ILE A 311 -11.37 -14.80 -8.10
C ILE A 311 -10.27 -15.67 -8.72
N ALA A 312 -9.28 -16.08 -7.92
CA ALA A 312 -8.17 -16.91 -8.35
C ALA A 312 -8.63 -18.25 -8.96
N ASP A 313 -9.52 -18.97 -8.27
CA ASP A 313 -10.05 -20.26 -8.73
C ASP A 313 -10.78 -20.10 -10.09
N ALA A 314 -11.48 -18.98 -10.31
CA ALA A 314 -12.12 -18.69 -11.59
C ALA A 314 -11.13 -18.41 -12.73
N LEU A 315 -9.99 -17.78 -12.43
CA LEU A 315 -8.90 -17.56 -13.39
C LEU A 315 -8.18 -18.87 -13.73
N ASP A 316 -7.93 -19.72 -12.73
CA ASP A 316 -7.37 -21.07 -12.91
C ASP A 316 -8.24 -21.91 -13.85
N GLU A 317 -9.57 -21.91 -13.65
CA GLU A 317 -10.53 -22.59 -14.53
C GLU A 317 -10.54 -22.08 -15.97
N CYS A 318 -10.05 -20.87 -16.22
CA CYS A 318 -9.93 -20.26 -17.54
C CYS A 318 -8.53 -20.40 -18.14
N GLY A 319 -7.55 -20.94 -17.40
CA GLY A 319 -6.14 -20.96 -17.82
C GLY A 319 -5.52 -19.57 -17.95
N VAL A 320 -6.04 -18.58 -17.21
CA VAL A 320 -5.51 -17.21 -17.21
C VAL A 320 -4.39 -17.11 -16.19
N TRP A 321 -3.21 -16.69 -16.64
CA TRP A 321 -2.09 -16.44 -15.74
C TRP A 321 -2.37 -15.25 -14.83
N TYR A 322 -2.02 -15.38 -13.54
CA TYR A 322 -2.06 -14.28 -12.58
C TYR A 322 -0.98 -14.43 -11.49
N CYS A 323 -0.70 -13.33 -10.79
CA CYS A 323 -0.02 -13.33 -9.50
C CYS A 323 -0.82 -12.52 -8.46
N GLY A 324 -0.38 -12.56 -7.19
CA GLY A 324 -1.13 -11.98 -6.08
C GLY A 324 -2.25 -12.89 -5.55
N GLY A 325 -3.19 -12.32 -4.80
CA GLY A 325 -4.38 -13.01 -4.26
C GLY A 325 -4.14 -13.94 -3.06
N LYS A 326 -2.91 -14.43 -2.85
CA LYS A 326 -2.56 -15.27 -1.68
C LYS A 326 -2.09 -14.44 -0.48
N ASN A 327 -1.14 -13.54 -0.72
CA ASN A 327 -0.47 -12.72 0.30
C ASN A 327 -0.77 -11.22 0.15
N SER A 328 -1.75 -10.89 -0.68
CA SER A 328 -2.19 -9.54 -0.99
C SER A 328 -3.68 -9.58 -1.35
N PRO A 329 -4.44 -8.50 -1.09
CA PRO A 329 -5.83 -8.39 -1.52
C PRO A 329 -5.96 -8.10 -3.03
N TYR A 330 -4.85 -7.97 -3.77
CA TYR A 330 -4.86 -7.71 -5.20
C TYR A 330 -4.53 -8.96 -6.01
N ILE A 331 -5.27 -9.15 -7.09
CA ILE A 331 -5.06 -10.19 -8.09
C ILE A 331 -4.64 -9.48 -9.38
N TRP A 332 -3.48 -9.83 -9.89
CA TRP A 332 -2.89 -9.24 -11.08
C TRP A 332 -2.85 -10.27 -12.19
N LEU A 333 -3.72 -10.12 -13.19
CA LEU A 333 -3.92 -11.10 -14.25
C LEU A 333 -3.43 -10.57 -15.59
N ARG A 334 -2.95 -11.49 -16.43
CA ARG A 334 -2.69 -11.21 -17.84
C ARG A 334 -4.03 -11.08 -18.57
N CYS A 335 -4.20 -10.02 -19.35
CA CYS A 335 -5.40 -9.81 -20.15
C CYS A 335 -5.60 -10.99 -21.14
N PRO A 336 -6.75 -11.68 -21.12
CA PRO A 336 -7.11 -12.69 -22.11
C PRO A 336 -7.08 -12.16 -23.54
N GLY A 337 -6.87 -13.03 -24.52
CA GLY A 337 -6.86 -12.66 -25.95
C GLY A 337 -5.71 -11.75 -26.38
N SER A 338 -4.69 -11.55 -25.53
CA SER A 338 -3.62 -10.56 -25.74
C SER A 338 -4.14 -9.11 -25.85
N MET A 339 -5.31 -8.83 -25.26
CA MET A 339 -5.87 -7.48 -25.22
C MET A 339 -4.94 -6.55 -24.44
N LYS A 340 -4.92 -5.27 -24.84
CA LYS A 340 -4.30 -4.22 -24.03
C LYS A 340 -5.11 -3.96 -22.75
N SER A 341 -4.51 -3.33 -21.75
CA SER A 341 -5.14 -3.10 -20.44
C SER A 341 -6.46 -2.33 -20.52
N TRP A 342 -6.52 -1.28 -21.34
CA TRP A 342 -7.75 -0.49 -21.55
C TRP A 342 -8.75 -1.18 -22.45
N GLU A 343 -8.28 -1.94 -23.43
CA GLU A 343 -9.14 -2.77 -24.28
C GLU A 343 -9.85 -3.84 -23.44
N PHE A 344 -9.12 -4.52 -22.55
CA PHE A 344 -9.69 -5.48 -21.63
C PHE A 344 -10.64 -4.84 -20.61
N PHE A 345 -10.36 -3.60 -20.16
CA PHE A 345 -11.28 -2.84 -19.31
C PHE A 345 -12.64 -2.64 -20.00
N ASP A 346 -12.62 -2.10 -21.23
CA ASP A 346 -13.84 -1.82 -21.99
C ASP A 346 -14.57 -3.14 -22.30
N TRP A 347 -13.84 -4.18 -22.70
CA TRP A 347 -14.39 -5.51 -22.95
C TRP A 347 -15.07 -6.11 -21.71
N LEU A 348 -14.46 -6.02 -20.52
CA LEU A 348 -15.01 -6.58 -19.29
C LEU A 348 -16.29 -5.84 -18.84
N LEU A 349 -16.27 -4.51 -18.98
CA LEU A 349 -17.41 -3.66 -18.68
C LEU A 349 -18.59 -3.99 -19.60
N GLU A 350 -18.36 -4.09 -20.91
CA GLU A 350 -19.39 -4.37 -21.91
C GLU A 350 -19.95 -5.80 -21.83
N ASN A 351 -19.07 -6.80 -21.67
CA ASN A 351 -19.46 -8.20 -21.79
C ASN A 351 -19.96 -8.81 -20.48
N CYS A 352 -19.52 -8.31 -19.33
CA CYS A 352 -19.88 -8.91 -18.05
C CYS A 352 -20.17 -7.93 -16.91
N GLY A 353 -20.13 -6.61 -17.17
CA GLY A 353 -20.48 -5.59 -16.19
C GLY A 353 -19.56 -5.59 -14.96
N VAL A 354 -18.30 -5.98 -15.12
CA VAL A 354 -17.31 -5.99 -14.03
C VAL A 354 -16.25 -4.92 -14.29
N VAL A 355 -15.96 -4.14 -13.26
CA VAL A 355 -14.96 -3.07 -13.30
C VAL A 355 -13.75 -3.47 -12.49
N GLY A 356 -12.56 -3.42 -13.09
CA GLY A 356 -11.28 -3.48 -12.37
C GLY A 356 -10.40 -2.30 -12.74
N THR A 357 -9.08 -2.48 -12.68
CA THR A 357 -8.12 -1.40 -12.98
C THR A 357 -7.19 -1.81 -14.13
N PRO A 358 -7.12 -1.05 -15.25
CA PRO A 358 -6.17 -1.27 -16.33
C PRO A 358 -4.73 -1.24 -15.82
N GLY A 359 -3.95 -2.27 -16.13
CA GLY A 359 -2.59 -2.42 -15.62
C GLY A 359 -1.63 -1.32 -16.06
N VAL A 360 -1.74 -0.84 -17.30
CA VAL A 360 -0.92 0.28 -17.84
C VAL A 360 -1.01 1.57 -17.00
N GLY A 361 -2.06 1.72 -16.19
CA GLY A 361 -2.18 2.84 -15.26
C GLY A 361 -1.17 2.82 -14.11
N PHE A 362 -0.50 1.70 -13.86
CA PHE A 362 0.53 1.52 -12.84
C PHE A 362 1.96 1.59 -13.40
N GLY A 363 2.11 1.85 -14.71
CA GLY A 363 3.40 1.91 -15.40
C GLY A 363 3.39 1.12 -16.71
N GLU A 364 4.46 1.28 -17.51
CA GLU A 364 4.55 0.68 -18.85
C GLU A 364 4.56 -0.85 -18.78
N CYS A 365 5.22 -1.42 -17.76
CA CYS A 365 5.27 -2.86 -17.54
C CYS A 365 3.92 -3.45 -17.11
N GLY A 366 2.92 -2.61 -16.85
CA GLY A 366 1.56 -3.03 -16.58
C GLY A 366 0.67 -3.20 -17.83
N GLU A 367 1.13 -2.80 -19.02
CA GLU A 367 0.37 -2.99 -20.26
C GLU A 367 0.12 -4.48 -20.55
N GLY A 368 -1.09 -4.82 -20.99
CA GLY A 368 -1.52 -6.21 -21.16
C GLY A 368 -1.84 -6.96 -19.85
N TYR A 369 -1.86 -6.25 -18.71
CA TYR A 369 -2.31 -6.78 -17.43
C TYR A 369 -3.49 -5.99 -16.86
N PHE A 370 -4.13 -6.55 -15.84
CA PHE A 370 -5.29 -5.99 -15.18
C PHE A 370 -5.28 -6.32 -13.68
N ARG A 371 -5.75 -5.38 -12.84
CA ARG A 371 -5.88 -5.58 -11.39
C ARG A 371 -7.33 -5.74 -10.99
N LEU A 372 -7.62 -6.79 -10.22
CA LEU A 372 -8.84 -6.95 -9.44
C LEU A 372 -8.53 -6.85 -7.94
N THR A 373 -9.43 -6.25 -7.17
CA THR A 373 -9.36 -6.23 -5.71
C THR A 373 -10.28 -7.27 -5.08
N ALA A 374 -9.83 -7.88 -3.98
CA ALA A 374 -10.63 -8.75 -3.12
C ALA A 374 -11.45 -7.98 -2.07
N PHE A 375 -11.27 -6.66 -1.98
CA PHE A 375 -12.08 -5.78 -1.15
C PHE A 375 -13.48 -5.56 -1.75
N GLY A 376 -14.34 -6.56 -1.60
CA GLY A 376 -15.72 -6.54 -2.08
C GLY A 376 -16.62 -7.34 -1.15
N ASP A 377 -17.92 -7.30 -1.39
CA ASP A 377 -18.85 -8.25 -0.78
C ASP A 377 -18.62 -9.66 -1.35
N ALA A 378 -18.75 -10.70 -0.53
CA ALA A 378 -18.45 -12.08 -0.90
C ALA A 378 -19.41 -12.63 -1.96
N GLU A 379 -20.70 -12.31 -1.89
CA GLU A 379 -21.68 -12.76 -2.89
C GLU A 379 -21.47 -12.03 -4.21
N LYS A 380 -21.23 -10.71 -4.15
CA LYS A 380 -20.85 -9.94 -5.35
C LYS A 380 -19.51 -10.38 -5.95
N THR A 381 -18.57 -10.81 -5.12
CA THR A 381 -17.28 -11.36 -5.60
C THR A 381 -17.49 -12.69 -6.33
N LYS A 382 -18.29 -13.61 -5.78
CA LYS A 382 -18.64 -14.88 -6.45
C LYS A 382 -19.36 -14.63 -7.76
N GLU A 383 -20.31 -13.69 -7.76
CA GLU A 383 -21.04 -13.30 -8.95
C GLU A 383 -20.10 -12.74 -10.02
N ALA A 384 -19.23 -11.78 -9.66
CA ALA A 384 -18.24 -11.23 -10.58
C ALA A 384 -17.28 -12.30 -11.12
N ALA A 385 -16.75 -13.18 -10.26
CA ALA A 385 -15.87 -14.27 -10.68
C ALA A 385 -16.56 -15.22 -11.68
N GLN A 386 -17.84 -15.55 -11.45
CA GLN A 386 -18.62 -16.36 -12.39
C GLN A 386 -18.89 -15.63 -13.72
N ARG A 387 -19.22 -14.33 -13.67
CA ARG A 387 -19.42 -13.49 -14.87
C ARG A 387 -18.14 -13.39 -15.71
N ILE A 388 -16.99 -13.13 -15.07
CA ILE A 388 -15.66 -13.11 -15.69
C ILE A 388 -15.37 -14.46 -16.34
N LYS A 389 -15.53 -15.56 -15.59
CA LYS A 389 -15.28 -16.93 -16.09
C LYS A 389 -16.11 -17.25 -17.32
N THR A 390 -17.41 -16.96 -17.30
CA THR A 390 -18.30 -17.20 -18.43
C THR A 390 -17.88 -16.37 -19.65
N ALA A 391 -17.56 -15.09 -19.45
CA ALA A 391 -17.14 -14.21 -20.54
C ALA A 391 -15.81 -14.68 -21.17
N ILE A 392 -14.82 -15.05 -20.34
CA ILE A 392 -13.50 -15.49 -20.84
C ILE A 392 -13.61 -16.83 -21.58
N LYS A 393 -14.44 -17.77 -21.13
CA LYS A 393 -14.66 -19.05 -21.84
C LYS A 393 -15.38 -18.89 -23.19
N ALA A 394 -15.96 -17.72 -23.45
CA ALA A 394 -16.61 -17.39 -24.71
C ALA A 394 -15.72 -16.59 -25.67
N LEU A 395 -14.50 -16.20 -25.25
CA LEU A 395 -13.44 -15.71 -26.14
C LEU A 395 -12.90 -16.85 -27.01
#